data_AF-A0A067EHQ3-F1
#
_entry.id   AF-A0A067EHQ3-F1
#
_cell.length_a   1.000
_cell.length_b   1.000
_cell.length_c   1.000
_cell.angle_alpha   90.00
_cell.angle_beta   90.00
_cell.angle_gamma   90.00
#
_symmetry.space_group_name_H-M   'P 1'
#
loop_
_entity.id
_entity.type
_entity.pdbx_description
1 polymer ?
#
loop_
_entity_poly.entity_id
_entity_poly.type
_entity_poly.pdbx_seq_one_letter_code
_entity_poly.pdbx_strand_id
1 'polypeptide(L)'
;MANSKYEYVKSFEVEDEIFSPNLLVVRIHGRDFQRFSHDHGFEKPNDERALNLMNTCAVAVLEEYPDIVFSYGYSDEYSFVFKRTSKFYQRRA
;
A
#
# COMPACT_ATOMS: atom_id res chain seq x y z
N MET A 1 -11.48 10.54 35.16
CA MET A 1 -11.48 10.04 33.76
C MET A 1 -11.92 8.59 33.78
N ALA A 2 -12.94 8.22 33.01
CA ALA A 2 -13.62 6.92 33.13
C ALA A 2 -12.83 5.71 32.57
N ASN A 3 -11.74 5.94 31.81
CA ASN A 3 -11.00 4.89 31.10
C ASN A 3 -9.55 4.67 31.57
N SER A 4 -9.09 5.33 32.64
CA SER A 4 -7.69 5.18 33.10
C SER A 4 -7.35 3.76 33.60
N LYS A 5 -8.35 2.99 34.05
CA LYS A 5 -8.17 1.59 34.50
C LYS A 5 -7.63 0.67 33.39
N TYR A 6 -7.92 0.97 32.12
CA TYR A 6 -7.59 0.10 30.98
C TYR A 6 -6.57 0.73 30.02
N GLU A 7 -6.07 1.95 30.30
CA GLU A 7 -5.13 2.66 29.42
C GLU A 7 -3.81 1.92 29.22
N TYR A 8 -3.42 1.07 30.18
CA TYR A 8 -2.21 0.25 30.11
C TYR A 8 -2.17 -0.68 28.88
N VAL A 9 -3.32 -1.02 28.27
CA VAL A 9 -3.32 -1.88 27.07
C VAL A 9 -2.62 -1.22 25.88
N LYS A 10 -2.53 0.11 25.86
CA LYS A 10 -1.85 0.87 24.81
C LYS A 10 -0.34 0.64 24.82
N SER A 11 0.26 0.31 25.97
CA SER A 11 1.71 0.05 26.05
C SER A 11 2.13 -1.28 25.42
N PHE A 12 1.19 -2.10 24.95
CA PHE A 12 1.47 -3.32 24.19
C PHE A 12 1.53 -3.07 22.67
N GLU A 13 1.18 -1.88 22.20
CA GLU A 13 1.42 -1.49 20.80
C GLU A 13 2.93 -1.42 20.53
N VAL A 14 3.35 -1.85 19.34
CA VAL A 14 4.75 -1.76 18.92
C VAL A 14 4.94 -0.47 18.14
N GLU A 15 5.98 0.30 18.49
CA GLU A 15 6.47 1.39 17.66
C GLU A 15 7.35 0.83 16.54
N ASP A 16 6.92 1.03 15.29
CA ASP A 16 7.49 0.43 14.09
C ASP A 16 7.98 1.50 13.11
N GLU A 17 8.66 2.52 13.63
CA GLU A 17 9.26 3.57 12.81
C GLU A 17 10.39 3.04 11.92
N ILE A 18 10.30 3.31 10.62
CA ILE A 18 11.35 3.01 9.66
C ILE A 18 12.41 4.13 9.70
N PHE A 19 13.63 3.77 10.11
CA PHE A 19 14.74 4.72 10.29
C PHE A 19 15.06 5.57 9.03
N SER A 20 15.34 6.86 9.23
CA SER A 20 15.81 7.79 8.19
C SER A 20 17.32 7.63 7.96
N PRO A 21 17.85 7.65 6.72
CA PRO A 21 17.22 8.11 5.48
C PRO A 21 16.76 6.97 4.54
N ASN A 22 16.29 5.84 5.09
CA ASN A 22 15.86 4.72 4.27
C ASN A 22 14.66 5.09 3.39
N LEU A 23 14.65 4.52 2.18
CA LEU A 23 13.55 4.68 1.24
C LEU A 23 12.36 3.82 1.70
N LEU A 24 11.17 4.41 1.71
CA LEU A 24 9.95 3.65 1.98
C LEU A 24 9.38 3.17 0.65
N VAL A 25 9.17 1.86 0.54
CA VAL A 25 8.53 1.24 -0.62
C VAL A 25 7.40 0.35 -0.11
N VAL A 26 6.17 0.69 -0.49
CA VAL A 26 4.99 -0.11 -0.17
C VAL A 26 4.64 -0.92 -1.41
N ARG A 27 4.72 -2.24 -1.33
CA ARG A 27 4.30 -3.16 -2.40
C ARG A 27 3.02 -3.86 -1.98
N ILE A 28 1.99 -3.72 -2.81
CA ILE A 28 0.72 -4.43 -2.69
C ILE A 28 0.64 -5.52 -3.75
N HIS A 29 -0.03 -6.63 -3.43
CA HIS A 29 -0.29 -7.73 -4.35
C HIS A 29 -1.74 -8.19 -4.23
N GLY A 30 -2.30 -8.68 -5.34
CA GLY A 30 -3.60 -9.31 -5.37
C GLY A 30 -3.59 -10.63 -4.59
N ARG A 31 -4.39 -10.73 -3.54
CA ARG A 31 -4.55 -12.00 -2.82
C ARG A 31 -5.35 -12.99 -3.66
N ASP A 32 -4.82 -14.20 -3.84
CA ASP A 32 -5.46 -15.28 -4.61
C ASP A 32 -5.89 -14.85 -6.03
N PHE A 33 -5.09 -14.00 -6.68
CA PHE A 33 -5.47 -13.34 -7.92
C PHE A 33 -5.65 -14.30 -9.10
N GLN A 34 -5.02 -15.48 -9.05
CA GLN A 34 -5.29 -16.55 -10.02
C GLN A 34 -6.76 -16.96 -10.01
N ARG A 35 -7.31 -17.25 -8.83
CA ARG A 35 -8.73 -17.58 -8.66
C ARG A 35 -9.62 -16.41 -9.02
N PHE A 36 -9.29 -15.20 -8.53
CA PHE A 36 -10.04 -13.99 -8.87
C PHE A 36 -10.14 -13.79 -10.38
N SER A 37 -9.02 -13.92 -11.10
CA SER A 37 -8.98 -13.79 -12.55
C SER A 37 -9.78 -14.86 -13.29
N HIS A 38 -9.84 -16.08 -12.74
CA HIS A 38 -10.64 -17.18 -13.29
C HIS A 38 -12.14 -16.92 -13.09
N ASP A 39 -12.53 -16.63 -11.84
CA ASP A 39 -13.93 -16.43 -11.44
C ASP A 39 -14.56 -15.22 -12.19
N HIS A 40 -13.74 -14.23 -12.57
CA HIS A 40 -14.18 -13.03 -13.31
C HIS A 40 -13.91 -13.11 -14.83
N GLY A 41 -13.44 -14.24 -15.35
CA GLY A 41 -13.28 -14.46 -16.79
C GLY A 41 -12.27 -13.51 -17.45
N PHE A 42 -11.11 -13.31 -16.83
CA PHE A 42 -10.05 -12.45 -17.36
C PHE A 42 -9.47 -13.04 -18.65
N GLU A 43 -9.25 -12.18 -19.63
CA GLU A 43 -8.52 -12.52 -20.86
C GLU A 43 -7.08 -12.95 -20.54
N LYS A 44 -6.55 -13.92 -21.31
CA LYS A 44 -5.20 -14.45 -21.17
C LYS A 44 -4.40 -14.20 -22.45
N PRO A 45 -3.11 -13.83 -22.37
CA PRO A 45 -2.31 -13.78 -21.14
C PRO A 45 -2.59 -12.56 -20.25
N ASN A 46 -3.17 -11.49 -20.81
CA ASN A 46 -3.41 -10.24 -20.10
C ASN A 46 -4.84 -9.75 -20.35
N ASP A 47 -5.49 -9.24 -19.31
CA ASP A 47 -6.79 -8.57 -19.41
C ASP A 47 -6.59 -7.05 -19.28
N GLU A 48 -6.80 -6.33 -20.37
CA GLU A 48 -6.56 -4.88 -20.43
C GLU A 48 -7.46 -4.11 -19.47
N ARG A 49 -8.70 -4.58 -19.23
CA ARG A 49 -9.66 -3.90 -18.35
C ARG A 49 -9.18 -3.97 -16.91
N ALA A 50 -8.67 -5.12 -16.50
CA ALA A 50 -8.11 -5.33 -15.17
C ALA A 50 -6.84 -4.49 -14.94
N LEU A 51 -5.94 -4.47 -15.93
CA LEU A 51 -4.72 -3.66 -15.85
C LEU A 51 -5.04 -2.16 -15.81
N ASN A 52 -5.99 -1.68 -16.63
CA ASN A 52 -6.42 -0.29 -16.60
C ASN A 52 -7.07 0.07 -15.27
N LEU A 53 -7.88 -0.82 -14.69
CA LEU A 53 -8.43 -0.62 -13.34
C LEU A 53 -7.31 -0.47 -12.29
N MET A 54 -6.31 -1.36 -12.31
CA MET A 54 -5.16 -1.29 -11.41
C MET A 54 -4.38 0.03 -11.58
N ASN A 55 -4.18 0.48 -12.83
CA ASN A 55 -3.55 1.75 -13.13
C ASN A 55 -4.36 2.94 -12.60
N THR A 56 -5.69 2.94 -12.79
CA THR A 56 -6.57 3.98 -12.24
C THR A 56 -6.53 4.02 -10.71
N CYS A 57 -6.54 2.87 -10.05
CA CYS A 57 -6.37 2.79 -8.60
C CYS A 57 -5.01 3.37 -8.15
N ALA A 58 -3.92 3.03 -8.85
CA ALA A 58 -2.60 3.56 -8.53
C ALA A 58 -2.52 5.08 -8.73
N VAL A 59 -3.11 5.62 -9.81
CA VAL A 59 -3.19 7.07 -10.03
C VAL A 59 -3.93 7.76 -8.88
N ALA A 60 -5.07 7.23 -8.44
CA ALA A 60 -5.80 7.78 -7.30
C ALA A 60 -4.96 7.77 -6.00
N VAL A 61 -4.15 6.73 -5.77
CA VAL A 61 -3.22 6.67 -4.62
C VAL A 61 -2.13 7.75 -4.73
N LEU A 62 -1.59 7.99 -5.94
CA LEU A 62 -0.60 9.05 -6.15
C LEU A 62 -1.19 10.45 -5.93
N GLU A 63 -2.45 10.67 -6.32
CA GLU A 63 -3.16 11.93 -6.13
C GLU A 63 -3.47 12.21 -4.65
N GLU A 64 -3.87 11.18 -3.90
CA GLU A 64 -4.19 11.28 -2.48
C GLU A 64 -2.93 11.48 -1.61
N TYR A 65 -1.81 10.83 -1.97
CA TYR A 65 -0.59 10.82 -1.16
C TYR A 65 0.60 11.46 -1.90
N PRO A 66 0.78 12.80 -1.81
CA PRO A 66 1.80 13.54 -2.58
C PRO A 66 3.25 13.24 -2.17
N ASP A 67 3.45 12.52 -1.07
CA ASP A 67 4.78 12.05 -0.66
C ASP A 67 5.26 10.85 -1.48
N ILE A 68 4.37 10.18 -2.21
CA ILE A 68 4.69 9.13 -3.17
C ILE A 68 5.17 9.79 -4.47
N VAL A 69 6.41 9.52 -4.85
CA VAL A 69 7.08 10.18 -6.00
C VAL A 69 7.18 9.30 -7.23
N PHE A 70 6.94 8.00 -7.07
CA PHE A 70 7.03 7.04 -8.16
C PHE A 70 6.17 5.81 -7.82
N SER A 71 5.59 5.21 -8.85
CA SER A 71 4.94 3.91 -8.72
C SER A 71 5.16 3.04 -9.96
N TYR A 72 5.13 1.73 -9.76
CA TYR A 72 5.32 0.74 -10.81
C TYR A 72 4.37 -0.44 -10.59
N GLY A 73 3.62 -0.80 -11.63
CA GLY A 73 2.68 -1.92 -11.62
C GLY A 73 3.06 -3.00 -12.63
N TYR A 74 2.83 -4.25 -12.26
CA TYR A 74 2.98 -5.42 -13.13
C TYR A 74 2.03 -6.51 -12.68
N SER A 75 1.31 -7.17 -13.60
CA SER A 75 0.31 -8.20 -13.25
C SER A 75 -0.72 -7.65 -12.24
N ASP A 76 -0.74 -8.21 -11.04
CA ASP A 76 -1.65 -7.96 -9.93
C ASP A 76 -0.96 -7.27 -8.76
N GLU A 77 0.23 -6.71 -8.98
CA GLU A 77 0.99 -5.98 -7.97
C GLU A 77 1.29 -4.55 -8.38
N TYR A 78 1.48 -3.71 -7.35
CA TYR A 78 1.91 -2.33 -7.49
C TYR A 78 2.89 -1.97 -6.38
N SER A 79 3.94 -1.23 -6.73
CA SER A 79 4.92 -0.68 -5.79
C SER A 79 4.81 0.84 -5.77
N PHE A 80 4.81 1.43 -4.58
CA PHE A 80 4.74 2.87 -4.35
C PHE A 80 5.97 3.32 -3.57
N VAL A 81 6.68 4.30 -4.11
CA VAL A 81 7.94 4.81 -3.56
C VAL A 81 7.71 6.19 -2.97
N PHE A 82 7.95 6.33 -1.67
CA PHE A 82 7.91 7.62 -1.01
C PHE A 82 9.24 8.36 -1.18
N LYS A 83 9.21 9.69 -1.18
CA LYS A 83 10.43 10.49 -1.08
C LYS A 83 11.21 10.13 0.18
N ARG A 84 12.54 10.07 0.10
CA ARG A 84 13.42 9.71 1.22
C ARG A 84 13.22 10.58 2.47
N THR A 85 12.85 11.85 2.28
CA THR A 85 12.60 12.82 3.35
C THR A 85 11.19 12.77 3.93
N SER A 86 10.35 11.82 3.49
CA SER A 86 8.98 11.70 3.96
C SER A 86 8.95 11.44 5.47
N LYS A 87 8.05 12.16 6.14
CA LYS A 87 7.67 11.99 7.56
C LYS A 87 6.23 11.49 7.69
N PHE A 88 5.68 10.97 6.59
CA PHE A 88 4.29 10.49 6.51
C PHE A 88 4.02 9.51 7.65
N TYR A 89 2.99 9.79 8.45
CA TYR A 89 2.64 9.08 9.69
C TYR A 89 3.82 8.72 10.60
N GLN A 90 4.79 9.63 10.77
CA GLN A 90 5.99 9.38 11.58
C GLN A 90 6.79 8.14 11.11
N ARG A 91 6.62 7.75 9.83
CA ARG A 91 7.29 6.61 9.19
C ARG A 91 6.99 5.27 9.86
N ARG A 92 5.84 5.15 10.54
CA ARG A 92 5.30 3.89 11.05
C ARG A 92 4.92 2.96 9.89
N ALA A 93 5.21 1.68 10.03
CA ALA A 93 5.08 0.66 8.97
C ALA A 93 3.65 0.13 8.80
#